data_AF-A0A7G2CCZ6-F1
#
_entry.id   AF-A0A7G2CCZ6-F1
#
_cell.length_a   1.000
_cell.length_b   1.000
_cell.length_c   1.000
_cell.angle_alpha   90.00
_cell.angle_beta   90.00
_cell.angle_gamma   90.00
#
_symmetry.space_group_name_H-M   'P 1'
#
loop_
_entity.id
_entity.type
_entity.pdbx_description
1 polymer ?
#
loop_
_entity_poly.entity_id
_entity_poly.type
_entity_poly.pdbx_seq_one_letter_code
_entity_poly.pdbx_strand_id
1 'polypeptide(L)'
;MKKKYDDWDGGYNSFLTSAANADPVLPWQHEYESRRLISKEERVQHQVKIEKEWKNTFMEGVWGRIRSVALPTNNYAIKREDFLEFLLQAGIESPSFRERIFSYFQENLKIPPNEPLDGLLFCKVLELGLRSSESGPQMVLHCFHSFPVSRDLETDSASIAIKGLEKIIAEEEAKRQKIKGDKKKSKGATEVVPEATARAVFLRDTMVEIGVTAVSESGFSNIFFSSNTFSYYLLKPLLEAVLFCFKEPVGSFPVIPLRWRETIDFEEYDKNNPGDADALLLMELENTGKHSSDVSKSNAGKKGKKQRNNDFVYGVIDFYCSHTSFQRFFFFWLFYLSYHSYCFPR
;
A
#
# COMPACT_ATOMS: atom_id res chain seq x y z
N MET A 1 9.22 35.59 39.50
CA MET A 1 9.50 34.17 39.84
C MET A 1 8.30 33.33 39.43
N LYS A 2 8.56 32.27 38.64
CA LYS A 2 7.72 31.13 38.24
C LYS A 2 6.29 31.41 37.73
N LYS A 3 6.14 31.50 36.41
CA LYS A 3 4.86 31.22 35.72
C LYS A 3 4.49 29.75 35.97
N LYS A 4 3.32 29.53 36.57
CA LYS A 4 2.70 28.21 36.75
C LYS A 4 2.28 27.68 35.37
N TYR A 5 2.73 26.48 35.04
CA TYR A 5 2.20 25.66 33.96
C TYR A 5 0.91 25.00 34.48
N ASP A 6 -0.20 25.73 34.45
CA ASP A 6 -1.52 25.16 34.76
C ASP A 6 -2.48 25.67 33.66
N ASP A 7 -2.50 24.98 32.52
CA ASP A 7 -3.69 24.84 31.67
C ASP A 7 -3.47 23.69 30.68
N TRP A 8 -3.53 22.49 31.26
CA TRP A 8 -3.83 21.26 30.54
C TRP A 8 -5.17 20.80 31.12
N ASP A 9 -6.24 20.88 30.33
CA ASP A 9 -7.67 20.78 30.71
C ASP A 9 -8.11 19.40 31.25
N GLY A 10 -7.38 18.85 32.22
CA GLY A 10 -7.67 17.59 32.90
C GLY A 10 -6.57 17.12 33.84
N GLY A 11 -5.35 17.64 33.71
CA GLY A 11 -4.22 17.25 34.56
C GLY A 11 -3.80 15.77 34.40
N TYR A 12 -2.63 15.46 34.94
CA TYR A 12 -2.01 14.12 34.90
C TYR A 12 -2.93 13.02 35.46
N ASN A 13 -3.72 13.34 36.50
CA ASN A 13 -4.63 12.38 37.11
C ASN A 13 -5.84 12.04 36.21
N SER A 14 -6.39 12.99 35.43
CA SER A 14 -7.44 12.65 34.46
C SER A 14 -6.86 11.81 33.32
N PHE A 15 -5.64 12.09 32.87
CA PHE A 15 -4.97 11.26 31.86
C PHE A 15 -4.74 9.82 32.35
N LEU A 16 -4.22 9.64 33.57
CA LEU A 16 -4.03 8.31 34.16
C LEU A 16 -5.35 7.57 34.37
N THR A 17 -6.42 8.28 34.78
CA THR A 17 -7.73 7.66 35.01
C THR A 17 -8.39 7.27 33.68
N SER A 18 -8.25 8.08 32.63
CA SER A 18 -8.72 7.75 31.28
C SER A 18 -7.89 6.63 30.64
N ALA A 19 -6.57 6.56 30.91
CA ALA A 19 -5.71 5.49 30.44
C ALA A 19 -5.94 4.18 31.20
N ALA A 20 -6.24 4.24 32.51
CA ALA A 20 -6.54 3.08 33.34
C ALA A 20 -7.94 2.49 33.05
N ASN A 21 -8.87 3.32 32.57
CA ASN A 21 -10.23 2.92 32.18
C ASN A 21 -10.41 2.82 30.66
N ALA A 22 -9.35 2.93 29.87
CA ALA A 22 -9.42 2.62 28.46
C ALA A 22 -9.60 1.10 28.35
N ASP A 23 -10.77 0.66 27.87
CA ASP A 23 -10.98 -0.74 27.55
C ASP A 23 -9.80 -1.22 26.70
N PRO A 24 -9.22 -2.41 26.99
CA PRO A 24 -8.13 -2.93 26.18
C PRO A 24 -8.62 -3.01 24.74
N VAL A 25 -8.05 -2.14 23.88
CA VAL A 25 -8.42 -2.10 22.48
C VAL A 25 -8.06 -3.45 21.89
N LEU A 26 -9.08 -4.20 21.53
CA LEU A 26 -8.91 -5.56 21.05
C LEU A 26 -8.20 -5.47 19.70
N PRO A 27 -7.32 -6.42 19.35
CA PRO A 27 -6.58 -6.39 18.09
C PRO A 27 -7.48 -6.11 16.90
N TRP A 28 -8.71 -6.65 16.88
CA TRP A 28 -9.72 -6.42 15.84
C TRP A 28 -10.37 -5.03 15.75
N GLN A 29 -10.00 -4.11 16.63
CA GLN A 29 -10.45 -2.71 16.62
C GLN A 29 -9.41 -1.75 16.01
N HIS A 30 -8.15 -2.18 15.87
CA HIS A 30 -7.11 -1.36 15.24
C HIS A 30 -7.24 -1.35 13.72
N GLU A 31 -6.74 -0.33 13.03
CA GLU A 31 -6.60 -0.40 11.57
C GLU A 31 -5.49 -1.40 11.19
N TYR A 32 -5.56 -1.96 9.97
CA TYR A 32 -4.64 -2.96 9.46
C TYR A 32 -3.15 -2.59 9.68
N GLU A 33 -2.72 -1.38 9.30
CA GLU A 33 -1.33 -0.94 9.53
C GLU A 33 -0.95 -0.83 11.00
N SER A 34 -1.87 -0.35 11.83
CA SER A 34 -1.64 -0.23 13.27
C SER A 34 -1.42 -1.61 13.91
N ARG A 35 -2.08 -2.65 13.40
CA ARG A 35 -1.89 -4.04 13.83
C ARG A 35 -0.56 -4.63 13.34
N ARG A 36 -0.20 -4.43 12.08
CA ARG A 36 1.10 -4.87 11.55
C ARG A 36 2.26 -4.33 12.37
N LEU A 37 2.18 -3.06 12.76
CA LEU A 37 3.23 -2.40 13.55
C LEU A 37 3.44 -3.02 14.94
N ILE A 38 2.39 -3.62 15.52
CA ILE A 38 2.44 -4.26 16.85
C ILE A 38 2.49 -5.80 16.79
N SER A 39 2.44 -6.39 15.59
CA SER A 39 2.52 -7.85 15.40
C SER A 39 3.83 -8.39 15.96
N LYS A 40 3.82 -9.59 16.53
CA LYS A 40 5.04 -10.27 17.00
C LYS A 40 5.59 -11.26 15.97
N GLU A 41 4.90 -11.44 14.85
CA GLU A 41 5.33 -12.35 13.78
C GLU A 41 6.58 -11.80 13.10
N GLU A 42 7.63 -12.62 13.04
CA GLU A 42 8.94 -12.20 12.50
C GLU A 42 8.84 -11.75 11.04
N ARG A 43 8.03 -12.44 10.23
CA ARG A 43 7.77 -12.12 8.82
C ARG A 43 7.15 -10.72 8.67
N VAL A 44 6.09 -10.42 9.43
CA VAL A 44 5.42 -9.10 9.39
C VAL A 44 6.36 -8.00 9.88
N GLN A 45 7.11 -8.25 10.96
CA GLN A 45 8.09 -7.30 11.47
C GLN A 45 9.22 -7.03 10.46
N HIS A 46 9.65 -8.06 9.74
CA HIS A 46 10.65 -7.94 8.69
C HIS A 46 10.12 -7.13 7.49
N GLN A 47 8.89 -7.40 7.03
CA GLN A 47 8.23 -6.59 5.99
C GLN A 47 8.09 -5.12 6.40
N VAL A 48 7.60 -4.86 7.60
CA VAL A 48 7.47 -3.50 8.15
C VAL A 48 8.82 -2.80 8.21
N LYS A 49 9.88 -3.51 8.62
CA LYS A 49 11.25 -2.96 8.66
C LYS A 49 11.74 -2.56 7.26
N ILE A 50 11.40 -3.33 6.25
CA ILE A 50 11.78 -3.09 4.86
C ILE A 50 10.99 -1.92 4.26
N GLU A 51 9.67 -1.88 4.46
CA GLU A 51 8.82 -0.77 4.00
C GLU A 51 9.22 0.57 4.64
N LYS A 52 9.75 0.56 5.86
CA LYS A 52 10.33 1.75 6.50
C LYS A 52 11.49 2.35 5.70
N GLU A 53 12.20 1.59 4.86
CA GLU A 53 13.25 2.13 3.98
C GLU A 53 12.69 3.12 2.93
N TRP A 54 11.41 3.01 2.59
CA TRP A 54 10.77 3.86 1.58
C TRP A 54 9.95 5.00 2.19
N LYS A 55 9.66 4.97 3.49
CA LYS A 55 8.84 5.97 4.16
C LYS A 55 9.41 7.39 3.99
N ASN A 56 8.54 8.35 3.67
CA ASN A 56 8.90 9.75 3.39
C ASN A 56 9.88 9.90 2.20
N THR A 57 9.89 8.94 1.28
CA THR A 57 10.66 9.03 0.03
C THR A 57 9.71 8.92 -1.16
N PHE A 58 10.17 9.28 -2.36
CA PHE A 58 9.40 9.05 -3.58
C PHE A 58 8.97 7.58 -3.76
N MET A 59 9.73 6.62 -3.23
CA MET A 59 9.36 5.20 -3.30
C MET A 59 8.11 4.86 -2.49
N GLU A 60 7.73 5.66 -1.49
CA GLU A 60 6.47 5.47 -0.75
C GLU A 60 5.26 5.59 -1.68
N GLY A 61 5.30 6.53 -2.63
CA GLY A 61 4.27 6.69 -3.65
C GLY A 61 4.21 5.52 -4.62
N VAL A 62 5.37 5.13 -5.14
CA VAL A 62 5.53 3.99 -6.04
C VAL A 62 5.03 2.70 -5.37
N TRP A 63 5.46 2.45 -4.14
CA TRP A 63 5.01 1.32 -3.34
C TRP A 63 3.52 1.38 -3.05
N GLY A 64 2.99 2.54 -2.68
CA GLY A 64 1.56 2.72 -2.43
C GLY A 64 0.68 2.33 -3.63
N ARG A 65 1.18 2.53 -4.86
CA ARG A 65 0.51 2.07 -6.08
C ARG A 65 0.66 0.56 -6.27
N ILE A 66 1.86 0.01 -6.10
CA ILE A 66 2.12 -1.45 -6.26
C ILE A 66 1.35 -2.27 -5.21
N ARG A 67 1.21 -1.75 -4.01
CA ARG A 67 0.52 -2.40 -2.90
C ARG A 67 -0.98 -2.60 -3.14
N SER A 68 -1.56 -1.95 -4.13
CA SER A 68 -2.95 -2.24 -4.53
C SER A 68 -3.10 -3.62 -5.17
N VAL A 69 -2.01 -4.22 -5.65
CA VAL A 69 -1.98 -5.56 -6.24
C VAL A 69 -1.09 -6.53 -5.44
N ALA A 70 0.00 -6.04 -4.85
CA ALA A 70 0.81 -6.79 -3.89
C ALA A 70 0.14 -6.74 -2.52
N LEU A 71 -0.82 -7.62 -2.30
CA LEU A 71 -1.54 -7.66 -1.03
C LEU A 71 -0.74 -8.39 0.04
N PRO A 72 -0.70 -7.88 1.28
CA PRO A 72 -0.06 -8.59 2.39
C PRO A 72 -0.68 -9.97 2.69
N THR A 73 -1.97 -10.15 2.39
CA THR A 73 -2.71 -11.42 2.53
C THR A 73 -2.06 -12.55 1.74
N ASN A 74 -1.42 -12.22 0.62
CA ASN A 74 -0.73 -13.15 -0.26
C ASN A 74 0.79 -13.06 -0.09
N ASN A 75 1.27 -12.59 1.07
CA ASN A 75 2.70 -12.35 1.31
C ASN A 75 3.35 -11.47 0.22
N TYR A 76 2.60 -10.49 -0.32
CA TYR A 76 3.03 -9.63 -1.43
C TYR A 76 3.28 -10.35 -2.76
N ALA A 77 2.89 -11.62 -2.88
CA ALA A 77 2.90 -12.35 -4.13
C ALA A 77 1.86 -11.79 -5.11
N ILE A 78 2.30 -11.48 -6.32
CA ILE A 78 1.49 -10.96 -7.41
C ILE A 78 1.41 -12.04 -8.48
N LYS A 79 0.22 -12.60 -8.69
CA LYS A 79 0.00 -13.55 -9.78
C LYS A 79 0.10 -12.84 -11.13
N ARG A 80 0.37 -13.61 -12.17
CA ARG A 80 0.52 -13.08 -13.53
C ARG A 80 -0.70 -12.29 -13.98
N GLU A 81 -1.90 -12.83 -13.76
CA GLU A 81 -3.16 -12.22 -14.17
C GLU A 81 -3.37 -10.87 -13.46
N ASP A 82 -3.13 -10.85 -12.15
CA ASP A 82 -3.25 -9.65 -11.31
C ASP A 82 -2.23 -8.58 -11.74
N PHE A 83 -1.00 -8.97 -12.08
CA PHE A 83 0.01 -8.05 -12.59
C PHE A 83 -0.39 -7.46 -13.95
N LEU A 84 -0.88 -8.28 -14.88
CA LEU A 84 -1.29 -7.81 -16.21
C LEU A 84 -2.52 -6.92 -16.15
N GLU A 85 -3.44 -7.16 -15.21
CA GLU A 85 -4.56 -6.27 -14.94
C GLU A 85 -4.08 -4.97 -14.30
N PHE A 86 -3.16 -5.03 -13.34
CA PHE A 86 -2.54 -3.85 -12.75
C PHE A 86 -1.89 -2.93 -13.79
N LEU A 87 -1.13 -3.50 -14.74
CA LEU A 87 -0.54 -2.71 -15.82
C LEU A 87 -1.61 -2.06 -16.72
N LEU A 88 -2.73 -2.74 -16.96
CA LEU A 88 -3.86 -2.17 -17.70
C LEU A 88 -4.49 -1.01 -16.94
N GLN A 89 -4.69 -1.16 -15.63
CA GLN A 89 -5.24 -0.12 -14.76
C GLN A 89 -4.29 1.09 -14.65
N ALA A 90 -2.98 0.87 -14.73
CA ALA A 90 -1.97 1.93 -14.84
C ALA A 90 -1.98 2.60 -16.23
N GLY A 91 -2.73 2.08 -17.21
CA GLY A 91 -2.90 2.67 -18.54
C GLY A 91 -1.95 2.11 -19.61
N ILE A 92 -1.33 0.95 -19.39
CA ILE A 92 -0.57 0.22 -20.41
C ILE A 92 -1.55 -0.68 -21.19
N GLU A 93 -2.15 -0.13 -22.24
CA GLU A 93 -3.24 -0.80 -22.95
C GLU A 93 -2.78 -2.02 -23.75
N SER A 94 -1.60 -1.94 -24.38
CA SER A 94 -1.06 -2.98 -25.26
C SER A 94 -0.83 -4.31 -24.52
N PRO A 95 -1.56 -5.39 -24.86
CA PRO A 95 -1.38 -6.69 -24.21
C PRO A 95 0.02 -7.25 -24.39
N SER A 96 0.58 -7.16 -25.60
CA SER A 96 1.93 -7.66 -25.90
C SER A 96 3.01 -6.92 -25.12
N PHE A 97 2.83 -5.62 -24.88
CA PHE A 97 3.77 -4.84 -24.09
C PHE A 97 3.67 -5.18 -22.59
N ARG A 98 2.47 -5.40 -22.07
CA ARG A 98 2.26 -5.87 -20.69
C ARG A 98 2.93 -7.22 -20.43
N GLU A 99 2.73 -8.17 -21.34
CA GLU A 99 3.39 -9.48 -21.29
C GLU A 99 4.91 -9.34 -21.31
N ARG A 100 5.43 -8.46 -22.18
CA ARG A 100 6.87 -8.22 -22.28
C ARG A 100 7.46 -7.66 -20.98
N ILE A 101 6.74 -6.77 -20.29
CA ILE A 101 7.15 -6.27 -18.96
C ILE A 101 7.17 -7.43 -17.96
N PHE A 102 6.10 -8.21 -17.88
CA PHE A 102 6.01 -9.34 -16.95
C PHE A 102 7.14 -10.36 -17.17
N SER A 103 7.33 -10.83 -18.40
CA SER A 103 8.41 -11.75 -18.76
C SER A 103 9.78 -11.18 -18.45
N TYR A 104 10.00 -9.88 -18.68
CA TYR A 104 11.28 -9.25 -18.35
C TYR A 104 11.59 -9.31 -16.87
N PHE A 105 10.64 -9.04 -15.98
CA PHE A 105 10.85 -9.18 -14.54
C PHE A 105 11.03 -10.65 -14.13
N GLN A 106 10.18 -11.55 -14.64
CA GLN A 106 10.26 -12.99 -14.33
C GLN A 106 11.63 -13.58 -14.68
N GLU A 107 12.12 -13.32 -15.89
CA GLU A 107 13.41 -13.81 -16.39
C GLU A 107 14.58 -13.25 -15.56
N ASN A 108 14.61 -11.94 -15.31
CA ASN A 108 15.76 -11.31 -14.64
C ASN A 108 15.78 -11.57 -13.13
N LEU A 109 14.62 -11.76 -12.51
CA LEU A 109 14.52 -12.21 -11.11
C LEU A 109 14.76 -13.72 -10.97
N LYS A 110 14.89 -14.46 -12.09
CA LYS A 110 15.05 -15.93 -12.12
C LYS A 110 13.91 -16.66 -11.41
N ILE A 111 12.69 -16.14 -11.57
CA ILE A 111 11.48 -16.72 -11.00
C ILE A 111 11.01 -17.86 -11.91
N PRO A 112 10.74 -19.07 -11.39
CA PRO A 112 10.23 -20.18 -12.17
C PRO A 112 8.94 -19.85 -12.96
N PRO A 113 8.69 -20.54 -14.08
CA PRO A 113 7.42 -20.45 -14.77
C PRO A 113 6.26 -20.83 -13.83
N ASN A 114 5.21 -20.02 -13.81
CA ASN A 114 4.02 -20.15 -12.95
C ASN A 114 4.16 -19.71 -11.48
N GLU A 115 5.35 -19.29 -11.05
CA GLU A 115 5.49 -18.65 -9.73
C GLU A 115 5.13 -17.16 -9.80
N PRO A 116 4.51 -16.62 -8.73
CA PRO A 116 4.13 -15.22 -8.66
C PRO A 116 5.35 -14.30 -8.54
N LEU A 117 5.21 -13.04 -8.96
CA LEU A 117 6.21 -12.00 -8.71
C LEU A 117 6.12 -11.55 -7.26
N ASP A 118 7.25 -11.37 -6.59
CA ASP A 118 7.29 -10.71 -5.29
C ASP A 118 7.19 -9.18 -5.48
N GLY A 119 6.15 -8.57 -4.92
CA GLY A 119 5.90 -7.13 -5.03
C GLY A 119 6.96 -6.25 -4.38
N LEU A 120 7.58 -6.70 -3.28
CA LEU A 120 8.68 -5.99 -2.62
C LEU A 120 9.93 -6.01 -3.49
N LEU A 121 10.28 -7.16 -4.06
CA LEU A 121 11.40 -7.27 -5.01
C LEU A 121 11.17 -6.42 -6.25
N PHE A 122 9.98 -6.48 -6.82
CA PHE A 122 9.61 -5.66 -7.98
C PHE A 122 9.78 -4.17 -7.68
N CYS A 123 9.28 -3.70 -6.54
CA CYS A 123 9.44 -2.31 -6.13
C CYS A 123 10.91 -1.96 -5.84
N LYS A 124 11.68 -2.89 -5.27
CA LYS A 124 13.12 -2.72 -5.01
C LYS A 124 13.93 -2.58 -6.30
N VAL A 125 13.59 -3.33 -7.34
CA VAL A 125 14.24 -3.19 -8.65
C VAL A 125 14.05 -1.78 -9.21
N LEU A 126 12.85 -1.22 -9.10
CA LEU A 126 12.59 0.16 -9.54
C LEU A 126 13.40 1.17 -8.73
N GLU A 127 13.48 1.01 -7.40
CA GLU A 127 14.27 1.88 -6.53
C GLU A 127 15.76 1.85 -6.89
N LEU A 128 16.34 0.66 -7.07
CA LEU A 128 17.76 0.52 -7.43
C LEU A 128 18.05 1.08 -8.82
N GLY A 129 17.14 0.86 -9.78
CA GLY A 129 17.24 1.45 -11.11
C GLY A 129 17.22 2.98 -11.08
N LEU A 130 16.30 3.57 -10.33
CA LEU A 130 16.20 5.02 -10.18
C LEU A 130 17.40 5.65 -9.46
N ARG A 131 18.09 4.89 -8.61
CA ARG A 131 19.32 5.33 -7.92
C ARG A 131 20.60 5.07 -8.72
N SER A 132 20.55 4.28 -9.77
CA SER A 132 21.70 4.02 -10.64
C SER A 132 22.09 5.29 -11.39
N SER A 133 23.39 5.57 -11.47
CA SER A 133 23.92 6.67 -12.28
C SER A 133 23.70 6.48 -13.78
N GLU A 134 23.48 5.24 -14.22
CA GLU A 134 23.30 4.90 -15.64
C GLU A 134 21.82 4.96 -16.04
N SER A 135 20.98 4.18 -15.37
CA SER A 135 19.57 4.04 -15.74
C SER A 135 18.67 5.10 -15.10
N GLY A 136 18.99 5.60 -13.91
CA GLY A 136 18.17 6.56 -13.16
C GLY A 136 17.85 7.84 -13.94
N PRO A 137 18.86 8.57 -14.47
CA PRO A 137 18.62 9.77 -15.28
C PRO A 137 17.72 9.49 -16.49
N GLN A 138 17.93 8.37 -17.18
CA GLN A 138 17.15 7.99 -18.37
C GLN A 138 15.70 7.64 -18.02
N MET A 139 15.46 7.00 -16.89
CA MET A 139 14.11 6.72 -16.40
C MET A 139 13.35 8.01 -16.03
N VAL A 140 14.01 8.94 -15.35
CA VAL A 140 13.42 10.24 -15.01
C VAL A 140 13.16 11.07 -16.27
N LEU A 141 14.09 11.06 -17.22
CA LEU A 141 13.94 11.70 -18.52
C LEU A 141 12.75 11.12 -19.31
N HIS A 142 12.58 9.79 -19.28
CA HIS A 142 11.41 9.15 -19.88
C HIS A 142 10.11 9.63 -19.24
N CYS A 143 10.07 9.76 -17.91
CA CYS A 143 8.92 10.32 -17.19
C CYS A 143 8.67 11.79 -17.56
N PHE A 144 9.72 12.59 -17.69
CA PHE A 144 9.64 13.97 -18.13
C PHE A 144 9.04 14.08 -19.54
N HIS A 145 9.48 13.24 -20.47
CA HIS A 145 8.96 13.19 -21.84
C HIS A 145 7.55 12.58 -21.96
N SER A 146 7.00 12.01 -20.88
CA SER A 146 5.59 11.60 -20.85
C SER A 146 4.61 12.78 -20.78
N PHE A 147 5.13 14.01 -20.57
CA PHE A 147 4.39 15.26 -20.64
C PHE A 147 4.63 15.98 -21.98
N PRO A 148 3.75 16.90 -22.41
CA PRO A 148 4.01 17.78 -23.54
C PRO A 148 5.17 18.72 -23.20
N VAL A 149 6.26 18.59 -23.95
CA VAL A 149 7.46 19.38 -23.76
C VAL A 149 7.62 20.38 -24.91
N SER A 150 7.92 21.63 -24.59
CA SER A 150 8.36 22.64 -25.55
C SER A 150 9.88 22.73 -25.53
N ARG A 151 10.51 22.80 -26.70
CA ARG A 151 11.95 23.08 -26.81
C ARG A 151 12.16 24.57 -26.94
N ASP A 152 13.07 25.10 -26.12
CA ASP A 152 13.63 26.42 -26.32
C ASP A 152 14.66 26.35 -27.45
N LEU A 153 14.41 27.09 -28.53
CA LEU A 153 15.26 27.09 -29.73
C LEU A 153 16.61 27.77 -29.50
N GLU A 154 16.72 28.63 -28.49
CA GLU A 154 17.97 29.34 -28.18
C GLU A 154 18.93 28.49 -27.35
N THR A 155 18.39 27.65 -26.46
CA THR A 155 19.18 26.84 -25.53
C THR A 155 19.14 25.34 -25.84
N ASP A 156 18.37 24.92 -26.85
CA ASP A 156 17.96 23.53 -27.14
C ASP A 156 17.41 22.78 -25.90
N SER A 157 16.97 23.54 -24.89
CA SER A 157 16.54 22.99 -23.61
C SER A 157 15.05 22.68 -23.65
N ALA A 158 14.70 21.49 -23.18
CA ALA A 158 13.34 21.01 -23.16
C ALA A 158 12.67 21.41 -21.82
N SER A 159 11.46 21.96 -21.86
CA SER A 159 10.72 22.37 -20.67
C SER A 159 9.23 22.03 -20.74
N ILE A 160 8.65 21.67 -19.60
CA ILE A 160 7.21 21.47 -19.43
C ILE A 160 6.59 22.81 -19.04
N ALA A 161 5.75 23.36 -19.91
CA ALA A 161 5.07 24.63 -19.65
C ALA A 161 3.71 24.42 -18.99
N ILE A 162 3.33 25.31 -18.06
CA ILE A 162 2.00 25.30 -17.40
C ILE A 162 0.87 25.24 -18.44
N LYS A 163 0.95 26.05 -19.50
CA LYS A 163 -0.05 26.08 -20.58
C LYS A 163 -0.23 24.72 -21.26
N GLY A 164 0.86 23.95 -21.39
CA GLY A 164 0.81 22.60 -21.92
C GLY A 164 0.04 21.65 -21.01
N LEU A 165 0.24 21.76 -19.70
CA LEU A 165 -0.49 20.97 -18.69
C LEU A 165 -1.98 21.36 -18.64
N GLU A 166 -2.30 22.66 -18.67
CA GLU A 166 -3.68 23.15 -18.71
C GLU A 166 -4.45 22.64 -19.92
N LYS A 167 -3.78 22.53 -21.08
CA LYS A 167 -4.36 21.95 -22.29
C LYS A 167 -4.71 20.47 -22.10
N ILE A 168 -3.85 19.66 -21.50
CA ILE A 168 -4.14 18.24 -21.21
C ILE A 168 -5.36 18.13 -20.29
N ILE A 169 -5.40 18.96 -19.24
CA ILE A 169 -6.50 18.97 -18.27
C ILE A 169 -7.81 19.31 -18.99
N ALA A 170 -7.83 20.37 -19.79
CA ALA A 170 -9.01 20.81 -20.53
C ALA A 170 -9.47 19.78 -21.58
N GLU A 171 -8.55 19.13 -22.30
CA GLU A 171 -8.87 18.10 -23.29
C GLU A 171 -9.53 16.88 -22.65
N GLU A 172 -9.01 16.41 -21.52
CA GLU A 172 -9.58 15.28 -20.78
C GLU A 172 -10.93 15.64 -20.14
N GLU A 173 -11.08 16.85 -19.59
CA GLU A 173 -12.37 17.34 -19.10
C GLU A 173 -13.41 17.43 -20.22
N ALA A 174 -13.02 17.91 -21.41
CA ALA A 174 -13.90 17.96 -22.57
C ALA A 174 -14.33 16.56 -23.04
N LYS A 175 -13.41 15.58 -23.05
CA LYS A 175 -13.76 14.17 -23.34
C LYS A 175 -14.78 13.63 -22.33
N ARG A 176 -14.59 13.90 -21.04
CA ARG A 176 -15.55 13.49 -20.00
C ARG A 176 -16.92 14.14 -20.18
N GLN A 177 -16.96 15.43 -20.48
CA GLN A 177 -18.23 16.14 -20.71
C GLN A 177 -19.00 15.56 -21.90
N LYS A 178 -18.31 15.15 -22.98
CA LYS A 178 -18.93 14.44 -24.12
C LYS A 178 -19.52 13.08 -23.69
N ILE A 179 -18.75 12.28 -22.94
CA ILE A 179 -19.21 10.97 -22.44
C ILE A 179 -20.42 11.13 -21.49
N LYS A 180 -20.46 12.19 -20.67
CA LYS A 180 -21.60 12.52 -19.81
C LYS A 180 -22.82 13.01 -20.61
N GLY A 181 -22.60 13.73 -21.71
CA GLY A 181 -23.65 14.12 -22.66
C GLY A 181 -24.36 12.91 -23.28
N ASP A 182 -23.59 11.87 -23.60
CA ASP A 182 -24.11 10.64 -24.20
C ASP A 182 -24.73 9.66 -23.18
N LYS A 183 -24.27 9.67 -21.91
CA LYS A 183 -24.78 8.79 -20.85
C LYS A 183 -25.73 9.51 -19.88
N LYS A 184 -26.91 9.90 -20.36
CA LYS A 184 -28.04 10.35 -19.50
C LYS A 184 -28.65 9.25 -18.60
N LYS A 185 -28.03 8.06 -18.44
CA LYS A 185 -28.71 6.87 -17.87
C LYS A 185 -27.95 5.93 -16.91
N SER A 186 -26.76 6.24 -16.39
CA SER A 186 -26.18 5.41 -15.31
C SER A 186 -25.78 6.23 -14.09
N LYS A 187 -26.68 6.33 -13.12
CA LYS A 187 -26.36 6.73 -11.75
C LYS A 187 -25.57 5.59 -11.10
N GLY A 188 -24.33 5.84 -10.68
CA GLY A 188 -23.63 4.95 -9.74
C GLY A 188 -22.15 4.69 -9.97
N ALA A 189 -21.55 5.11 -11.08
CA ALA A 189 -20.10 4.97 -11.25
C ALA A 189 -19.39 6.19 -10.63
N THR A 190 -18.66 5.99 -9.54
CA THR A 190 -17.69 6.96 -9.04
C THR A 190 -16.70 7.23 -10.17
N GLU A 191 -16.68 8.48 -10.66
CA GLU A 191 -15.90 8.84 -11.83
C GLU A 191 -14.41 8.90 -11.46
N VAL A 192 -13.66 7.86 -11.84
CA VAL A 192 -12.22 7.81 -11.62
C VAL A 192 -11.56 8.86 -12.52
N VAL A 193 -10.82 9.78 -11.92
CA VAL A 193 -9.96 10.73 -12.65
C VAL A 193 -8.87 9.92 -13.36
N PRO A 194 -8.70 10.00 -14.70
CA PRO A 194 -7.60 9.34 -15.38
C PRO A 194 -6.27 9.80 -14.78
N GLU A 195 -5.36 8.84 -14.60
CA GLU A 195 -4.04 9.05 -14.00
C GLU A 195 -3.26 10.17 -14.71
N ALA A 196 -3.41 10.27 -16.03
CA ALA A 196 -2.82 11.33 -16.86
C ALA A 196 -3.31 12.75 -16.49
N THR A 197 -4.58 12.89 -16.11
CA THR A 197 -5.11 14.17 -15.61
C THR A 197 -4.59 14.47 -14.22
N ALA A 198 -4.60 13.48 -13.31
CA ALA A 198 -4.15 13.65 -11.93
C ALA A 198 -2.68 14.11 -11.85
N ARG A 199 -1.78 13.48 -12.62
CA ARG A 199 -0.37 13.89 -12.70
C ARG A 199 -0.18 15.30 -13.28
N ALA A 200 -0.96 15.67 -14.30
CA ALA A 200 -0.88 17.00 -14.92
C ALA A 200 -1.37 18.09 -13.96
N VAL A 201 -2.46 17.85 -13.23
CA VAL A 201 -2.98 18.73 -12.17
C VAL A 201 -1.93 18.90 -11.08
N PHE A 202 -1.37 17.79 -10.56
CA PHE A 202 -0.37 17.86 -9.50
C PHE A 202 0.84 18.72 -9.91
N LEU A 203 1.41 18.45 -11.09
CA LEU A 203 2.58 19.19 -11.56
C LEU A 203 2.24 20.67 -11.78
N ARG A 204 1.07 20.97 -12.37
CA ARG A 204 0.60 22.35 -12.57
C ARG A 204 0.46 23.09 -11.24
N ASP A 205 -0.20 22.47 -10.26
CA ASP A 205 -0.42 23.07 -8.94
C ASP A 205 0.91 23.31 -8.23
N THR A 206 1.84 22.36 -8.30
CA THR A 206 3.21 22.49 -7.77
C THR A 206 3.94 23.65 -8.43
N MET A 207 3.85 23.78 -9.77
CA MET A 207 4.49 24.87 -10.52
C MET A 207 3.93 26.24 -10.11
N VAL A 208 2.62 26.34 -9.89
CA VAL A 208 1.97 27.56 -9.39
C VAL A 208 2.43 27.89 -7.97
N GLU A 209 2.52 26.90 -7.09
CA GLU A 209 2.97 27.07 -5.71
C GLU A 209 4.41 27.60 -5.63
N ILE A 210 5.32 27.04 -6.44
CA ILE A 210 6.72 27.49 -6.50
C ILE A 210 6.92 28.74 -7.38
N GLY A 211 5.86 29.26 -8.01
CA GLY A 211 5.88 30.49 -8.80
C GLY A 211 6.60 30.39 -10.15
N VAL A 212 6.67 29.21 -10.77
CA VAL A 212 7.32 29.00 -12.09
C VAL A 212 6.29 28.75 -13.18
N THR A 213 6.59 29.21 -14.40
CA THR A 213 5.71 29.00 -15.58
C THR A 213 6.14 27.83 -16.46
N ALA A 214 7.37 27.35 -16.29
CA ALA A 214 7.94 26.19 -16.96
C ALA A 214 8.91 25.46 -16.03
N VAL A 215 9.01 24.14 -16.20
CA VAL A 215 9.91 23.26 -15.45
C VAL A 215 10.85 22.56 -16.42
N SER A 216 12.16 22.72 -16.20
CA SER A 216 13.20 21.97 -16.90
C SER A 216 13.25 20.52 -16.42
N GLU A 217 14.00 19.66 -17.11
CA GLU A 217 14.27 18.30 -16.66
C GLU A 217 14.83 18.25 -15.22
N SER A 218 15.77 19.14 -14.88
CA SER A 218 16.34 19.21 -13.53
C SER A 218 15.31 19.60 -12.47
N GLY A 219 14.43 20.56 -12.78
CA GLY A 219 13.32 20.92 -11.90
C GLY A 219 12.32 19.78 -11.72
N PHE A 220 12.02 19.06 -12.81
CA PHE A 220 11.16 17.89 -12.77
C PHE A 220 11.75 16.77 -11.92
N SER A 221 13.04 16.48 -12.08
CA SER A 221 13.77 15.50 -11.28
C SER A 221 13.69 15.82 -9.78
N ASN A 222 13.88 17.10 -9.42
CA ASN A 222 13.72 17.53 -8.03
C ASN A 222 12.31 17.26 -7.50
N ILE A 223 11.26 17.63 -8.24
CA ILE A 223 9.86 17.40 -7.86
C ILE A 223 9.56 15.89 -7.75
N PHE A 224 10.08 15.10 -8.68
CA PHE A 224 9.92 13.65 -8.71
C PHE A 224 10.46 12.99 -7.42
N PHE A 225 11.68 13.35 -7.01
CA PHE A 225 12.32 12.75 -5.85
C PHE A 225 11.83 13.34 -4.51
N SER A 226 11.24 14.55 -4.52
CA SER A 226 10.77 15.22 -3.31
C SER A 226 9.31 14.92 -2.93
N SER A 227 8.52 14.31 -3.82
CA SER A 227 7.08 14.10 -3.61
C SER A 227 6.66 12.64 -3.80
N ASN A 228 6.23 12.01 -2.70
CA ASN A 228 5.61 10.67 -2.75
C ASN A 228 4.24 10.69 -3.47
N THR A 229 3.52 11.81 -3.44
CA THR A 229 2.22 11.90 -4.12
C THR A 229 2.41 11.99 -5.62
N PHE A 230 3.46 12.67 -6.08
CA PHE A 230 3.72 12.78 -7.51
C PHE A 230 4.21 11.47 -8.12
N SER A 231 5.15 10.79 -7.45
CA SER A 231 5.70 9.52 -7.91
C SER A 231 4.64 8.42 -8.01
N TYR A 232 3.59 8.47 -7.18
CA TYR A 232 2.42 7.59 -7.28
C TYR A 232 1.78 7.60 -8.68
N TYR A 233 1.69 8.77 -9.32
CA TYR A 233 1.08 8.94 -10.65
C TYR A 233 2.05 8.74 -11.82
N LEU A 234 3.31 8.41 -11.54
CA LEU A 234 4.36 8.21 -12.54
C LEU A 234 4.75 6.75 -12.70
N LEU A 235 4.01 5.82 -12.08
CA LEU A 235 4.32 4.41 -12.21
C LEU A 235 4.24 3.93 -13.66
N LYS A 236 3.22 4.35 -14.43
CA LYS A 236 3.12 3.98 -15.84
C LYS A 236 4.39 4.32 -16.64
N PRO A 237 4.82 5.59 -16.75
CA PRO A 237 6.02 5.92 -17.52
C PRO A 237 7.29 5.29 -16.93
N LEU A 238 7.35 5.06 -15.60
CA LEU A 238 8.46 4.31 -15.00
C LEU A 238 8.53 2.88 -15.53
N LEU A 239 7.41 2.17 -15.61
CA LEU A 239 7.36 0.79 -16.10
C LEU A 239 7.60 0.70 -17.60
N GLU A 240 7.16 1.70 -18.37
CA GLU A 240 7.50 1.83 -19.78
C GLU A 240 9.02 1.99 -19.97
N ALA A 241 9.68 2.80 -19.12
CA ALA A 241 11.12 3.04 -19.17
C ALA A 241 11.97 1.79 -18.85
N VAL A 242 11.50 0.90 -17.97
CA VAL A 242 12.26 -0.29 -17.50
C VAL A 242 12.83 -1.10 -18.67
N LEU A 243 12.02 -1.37 -19.69
CA LEU A 243 12.43 -2.22 -20.82
C LEU A 243 13.55 -1.61 -21.67
N PHE A 244 13.75 -0.29 -21.59
CA PHE A 244 14.76 0.45 -22.33
C PHE A 244 15.97 0.78 -21.45
N CYS A 245 15.75 1.17 -20.20
CA CYS A 245 16.80 1.68 -19.32
C CYS A 245 17.60 0.58 -18.61
N PHE A 246 17.04 -0.63 -18.45
CA PHE A 246 17.74 -1.75 -17.81
C PHE A 246 18.39 -2.72 -18.81
N LYS A 247 18.51 -2.31 -20.07
CA LYS A 247 19.17 -3.07 -21.11
C LYS A 247 20.37 -2.31 -21.64
N GLU A 248 21.40 -3.07 -22.01
CA GLU A 248 22.55 -2.51 -22.70
C GLU A 248 22.11 -1.82 -24.00
N PRO A 249 22.74 -0.69 -24.37
CA PRO A 249 23.91 -0.08 -23.73
C PRO A 249 23.57 0.89 -22.58
N VAL A 250 22.29 1.08 -22.26
CA VAL A 250 21.84 2.13 -21.34
C VAL A 250 22.08 1.75 -19.87
N GLY A 251 21.90 0.49 -19.54
CA GLY A 251 22.13 -0.01 -18.19
C GLY A 251 21.95 -1.52 -18.11
N SER A 252 21.85 -2.01 -16.88
CA SER A 252 21.65 -3.43 -16.58
C SER A 252 20.53 -3.61 -15.57
N PHE A 253 19.98 -4.82 -15.50
CA PHE A 253 19.01 -5.16 -14.48
C PHE A 253 19.67 -5.05 -13.09
N PRO A 254 19.10 -4.26 -12.15
CA PRO A 254 19.74 -4.02 -10.86
C PRO A 254 19.98 -5.29 -10.04
N VAL A 255 21.15 -5.38 -9.42
CA VAL A 255 21.49 -6.48 -8.50
C VAL A 255 20.83 -6.24 -7.14
N ILE A 256 19.82 -7.04 -6.83
CA ILE A 256 19.09 -6.94 -5.56
C ILE A 256 19.93 -7.49 -4.40
N PRO A 257 20.15 -6.73 -3.31
CA PRO A 257 20.85 -7.18 -2.12
C PRO A 257 20.21 -8.43 -1.49
N LEU A 258 21.03 -9.35 -0.96
CA LEU A 258 20.56 -10.62 -0.37
C LEU A 258 19.51 -10.44 0.73
N ARG A 259 19.66 -9.42 1.60
CA ARG A 259 18.68 -9.09 2.66
C ARG A 259 17.25 -8.85 2.16
N TRP A 260 17.09 -8.50 0.88
CA TRP A 260 15.79 -8.28 0.24
C TRP A 260 15.24 -9.55 -0.42
N ARG A 261 16.07 -10.60 -0.57
CA ARG A 261 15.65 -11.90 -1.10
C ARG A 261 15.27 -12.86 0.02
N GLU A 262 15.94 -12.76 1.17
CA GLU A 262 15.64 -13.51 2.40
C GLU A 262 14.19 -13.31 2.89
N THR A 263 13.51 -12.23 2.48
CA THR A 263 12.07 -12.01 2.72
C THR A 263 11.17 -13.10 2.13
N ILE A 264 11.59 -13.72 1.04
CA ILE A 264 10.82 -14.73 0.32
C ILE A 264 10.86 -16.07 1.08
N ASP A 265 11.93 -16.29 1.84
CA ASP A 265 12.21 -17.57 2.50
C ASP A 265 11.48 -17.73 3.86
N PHE A 266 10.73 -16.72 4.32
CA PHE A 266 9.89 -16.84 5.52
C PHE A 266 8.65 -17.69 5.21
N GLU A 267 8.34 -18.66 6.07
CA GLU A 267 7.29 -19.67 5.89
C GLU A 267 5.97 -19.09 5.38
N GLU A 268 5.31 -19.84 4.48
CA GLU A 268 3.98 -19.50 3.97
C GLU A 268 2.98 -19.40 5.13
N TYR A 269 2.08 -18.43 4.99
CA TYR A 269 0.94 -18.24 5.90
C TYR A 269 0.09 -19.52 6.01
N ASP A 270 0.06 -20.14 7.18
CA ASP A 270 -0.83 -21.27 7.48
C ASP A 270 -2.21 -20.74 7.89
N LYS A 271 -3.14 -20.71 6.93
CA LYS A 271 -4.54 -20.29 7.12
C LYS A 271 -5.28 -21.10 8.20
N ASN A 272 -4.75 -22.26 8.61
CA ASN A 272 -5.39 -23.18 9.53
C ASN A 272 -4.78 -23.16 10.94
N ASN A 273 -3.79 -22.31 11.22
CA ASN A 273 -3.19 -22.21 12.54
C ASN A 273 -3.97 -21.20 13.43
N PRO A 274 -4.77 -21.67 14.42
CA PRO A 274 -5.59 -20.80 15.26
C PRO A 274 -4.78 -19.97 16.28
N GLY A 275 -3.49 -20.26 16.43
CA GLY A 275 -2.57 -19.45 17.25
C GLY A 275 -2.07 -18.19 16.54
N ASP A 276 -2.33 -18.06 15.24
CA ASP A 276 -1.96 -16.92 14.43
C ASP A 276 -3.13 -15.93 14.39
N ALA A 277 -3.08 -14.90 15.25
CA ALA A 277 -4.15 -13.91 15.39
C ALA A 277 -4.42 -13.13 14.09
N ASP A 278 -3.51 -13.22 13.11
CA ASP A 278 -3.66 -12.66 11.76
C ASP A 278 -4.50 -13.57 10.82
N ALA A 279 -4.74 -14.85 11.16
CA ALA A 279 -5.53 -15.76 10.34
C ALA A 279 -7.02 -15.40 10.27
N LEU A 280 -7.58 -14.97 11.40
CA LEU A 280 -8.95 -14.44 11.48
C LEU A 280 -9.07 -13.05 10.81
N LEU A 281 -7.94 -12.36 10.67
CA LEU A 281 -7.78 -10.96 10.32
C LEU A 281 -7.76 -10.75 8.79
N LEU A 282 -7.15 -11.69 8.07
CA LEU A 282 -7.13 -11.74 6.60
C LEU A 282 -8.44 -12.30 6.03
N MET A 283 -9.08 -13.24 6.73
CA MET A 283 -10.40 -13.78 6.35
C MET A 283 -11.51 -12.71 6.28
N GLU A 284 -11.48 -11.70 7.15
CA GLU A 284 -12.52 -10.66 7.19
C GLU A 284 -12.38 -9.63 6.05
N LEU A 285 -11.13 -9.29 5.68
CA LEU A 285 -10.80 -8.46 4.51
C LEU A 285 -11.11 -9.20 3.20
N GLU A 286 -10.75 -10.49 3.10
CA GLU A 286 -11.03 -11.36 1.96
C GLU A 286 -12.55 -11.57 1.75
N ASN A 287 -13.34 -11.72 2.84
CA ASN A 287 -14.79 -11.94 2.73
C ASN A 287 -15.60 -10.68 2.45
N THR A 288 -15.09 -9.49 2.78
CA THR A 288 -15.85 -8.23 2.62
C THR A 288 -15.43 -7.40 1.41
N GLY A 289 -14.24 -7.65 0.84
CA GLY A 289 -13.74 -6.96 -0.36
C GLY A 289 -13.58 -5.44 -0.18
N LYS A 290 -13.53 -4.96 1.06
CA LYS A 290 -13.48 -3.53 1.40
C LYS A 290 -12.29 -3.23 2.29
N HIS A 291 -11.53 -2.20 1.94
CA HIS A 291 -10.49 -1.68 2.80
C HIS A 291 -11.10 -1.13 4.11
N SER A 292 -10.34 -1.17 5.21
CA SER A 292 -10.74 -0.61 6.51
C SER A 292 -11.13 0.88 6.43
N SER A 293 -10.58 1.63 5.46
CA SER A 293 -10.95 3.02 5.18
C SER A 293 -12.37 3.19 4.63
N ASP A 294 -12.96 2.17 3.99
CA ASP A 294 -14.33 2.19 3.46
C ASP A 294 -15.38 1.91 4.55
N VAL A 295 -15.00 1.23 5.63
CA VAL A 295 -15.90 0.91 6.75
C VAL A 295 -16.23 2.16 7.56
N SER A 296 -15.31 3.12 7.64
CA SER A 296 -15.52 4.40 8.34
C SER A 296 -16.63 5.28 7.73
N LYS A 297 -16.98 5.06 6.45
CA LYS A 297 -18.04 5.83 5.76
C LYS A 297 -19.40 5.13 5.70
N SER A 298 -19.49 3.83 5.97
CA SER A 298 -20.74 3.07 5.79
C SER A 298 -21.66 3.05 7.02
N ASN A 299 -21.13 3.30 8.22
CA ASN A 299 -21.88 3.13 9.47
C ASN A 299 -22.56 4.39 10.02
N ALA A 300 -22.37 5.56 9.41
CA ALA A 300 -23.00 6.80 9.89
C ALA A 300 -24.49 6.96 9.49
N GLY A 301 -25.08 6.04 8.74
CA GLY A 301 -26.31 6.33 7.99
C GLY A 301 -27.47 5.34 8.03
N LYS A 302 -27.46 4.25 8.83
CA LYS A 302 -28.60 3.33 8.87
C LYS A 302 -28.95 2.86 10.29
N LYS A 303 -29.68 3.71 11.02
CA LYS A 303 -30.63 3.23 12.02
C LYS A 303 -31.75 2.46 11.32
N GLY A 304 -31.89 1.18 11.66
CA GLY A 304 -33.12 0.41 11.50
C GLY A 304 -33.32 -0.27 10.15
N LYS A 305 -33.00 -1.58 10.07
CA LYS A 305 -33.93 -2.60 9.54
C LYS A 305 -33.41 -4.01 9.80
N LYS A 306 -34.26 -4.76 10.53
CA LYS A 306 -34.37 -6.23 10.67
C LYS A 306 -33.30 -7.09 10.00
N GLN A 307 -32.49 -7.63 10.89
CA GLN A 307 -31.81 -8.92 10.85
C GLN A 307 -32.70 -10.04 10.29
N ARG A 308 -32.20 -10.77 9.29
CA ARG A 308 -32.57 -12.17 9.02
C ARG A 308 -31.36 -12.95 8.51
N ASN A 309 -31.03 -13.96 9.31
CA ASN A 309 -30.34 -15.23 9.08
C ASN A 309 -28.89 -15.22 8.56
N ASN A 310 -27.96 -15.32 9.51
CA ASN A 310 -26.64 -15.94 9.34
C ASN A 310 -26.54 -17.10 10.35
N ASP A 311 -26.95 -18.31 9.95
CA ASP A 311 -26.85 -19.54 10.76
C ASP A 311 -25.47 -20.22 10.65
N PHE A 312 -24.40 -19.47 10.34
CA PHE A 312 -23.04 -20.03 10.28
C PHE A 312 -22.07 -19.47 11.31
N VAL A 313 -22.51 -18.52 12.16
CA VAL A 313 -21.64 -17.83 13.13
C VAL A 313 -21.69 -18.47 14.53
N TYR A 314 -22.66 -19.34 14.83
CA TYR A 314 -22.79 -19.93 16.16
C TYR A 314 -21.93 -21.18 16.39
N GLY A 315 -21.36 -21.79 15.35
CA GLY A 315 -20.51 -22.99 15.51
C GLY A 315 -19.09 -22.71 16.03
N VAL A 316 -18.56 -21.50 15.84
CA VAL A 316 -17.18 -21.14 16.25
C VAL A 316 -17.15 -20.49 17.63
N ILE A 317 -18.24 -19.86 18.07
CA ILE A 317 -18.35 -19.21 19.38
C ILE A 317 -18.45 -20.26 20.52
N ASP A 318 -19.09 -21.40 20.28
CA ASP A 318 -19.18 -22.47 21.27
C ASP A 318 -17.84 -23.17 21.54
N PHE A 319 -16.91 -23.15 20.58
CA PHE A 319 -15.57 -23.70 20.80
C PHE A 319 -14.75 -22.82 21.76
N TYR A 320 -14.88 -21.48 21.67
CA TYR A 320 -14.14 -20.54 22.51
C TYR A 320 -14.72 -20.36 23.92
N CYS A 321 -16.00 -20.69 24.16
CA CYS A 321 -16.56 -20.72 25.52
C CYS A 321 -16.21 -22.00 26.31
N SER A 322 -15.73 -23.06 25.66
CA SER A 322 -15.42 -24.32 26.35
C SER A 322 -14.02 -24.38 26.99
N HIS A 323 -13.10 -23.48 26.61
CA HIS A 323 -11.74 -23.45 27.16
C HIS A 323 -11.55 -22.63 28.45
N THR A 324 -12.54 -21.85 28.87
CA THR A 324 -12.53 -21.20 30.21
C THR A 324 -12.92 -22.17 31.34
N SER A 325 -13.48 -23.34 31.00
CA SER A 325 -13.76 -24.42 31.95
C SER A 325 -12.51 -25.22 32.34
N PHE A 326 -11.45 -25.20 31.52
CA PHE A 326 -10.22 -25.93 31.81
C PHE A 326 -9.34 -25.19 32.85
N GLN A 327 -9.33 -23.86 32.87
CA GLN A 327 -8.65 -23.08 33.91
C GLN A 327 -9.35 -23.18 35.27
N ARG A 328 -10.68 -23.32 35.31
CA ARG A 328 -11.41 -23.55 36.58
C ARG A 328 -11.20 -24.96 37.14
N PHE A 329 -11.04 -25.98 36.29
CA PHE A 329 -10.69 -27.33 36.74
C PHE A 329 -9.23 -27.44 37.23
N PHE A 330 -8.29 -26.74 36.59
CA PHE A 330 -6.88 -26.76 36.99
C PHE A 330 -6.64 -26.07 38.35
N PHE A 331 -7.35 -24.96 38.62
CA PHE A 331 -7.29 -24.30 39.92
C PHE A 331 -7.99 -25.10 41.03
N PHE A 332 -9.08 -25.83 40.74
CA PHE A 332 -9.72 -26.71 41.74
C PHE A 332 -8.87 -27.94 42.06
N TRP A 333 -8.15 -28.50 41.08
CA TRP A 333 -7.29 -29.67 41.30
C TRP A 333 -6.01 -29.34 42.09
N LEU A 334 -5.40 -28.17 41.85
CA LEU A 334 -4.25 -27.69 42.64
C LEU A 334 -4.63 -27.30 44.08
N PHE A 335 -5.86 -26.82 44.32
CA PHE A 335 -6.36 -26.60 45.68
C PHE A 335 -6.68 -27.91 46.41
N TYR A 336 -7.20 -28.93 45.70
CA TYR A 336 -7.52 -30.23 46.29
C TYR A 336 -6.26 -31.05 46.69
N LEU A 337 -5.20 -30.97 45.90
CA LEU A 337 -3.91 -31.61 46.22
C LEU A 337 -3.14 -30.91 47.36
N SER A 338 -3.33 -29.60 47.52
CA SER A 338 -2.74 -28.83 48.64
C SER A 338 -3.48 -29.03 49.96
N TYR A 339 -4.78 -29.36 49.92
CA TYR A 339 -5.58 -29.60 51.13
C TYR A 339 -5.40 -31.03 51.70
N HIS A 340 -5.04 -32.02 50.87
CA HIS A 340 -4.85 -33.41 51.32
C HIS A 340 -3.45 -33.76 51.84
N SER A 341 -2.49 -32.83 51.78
CA SER A 341 -1.13 -33.06 52.31
C SER A 341 -0.95 -32.69 53.80
N TYR A 342 -2.04 -32.37 54.52
CA TYR A 342 -1.99 -31.91 55.92
C TYR A 342 -2.85 -32.70 56.93
N CYS A 343 -3.31 -33.91 56.60
CA CYS A 343 -4.03 -34.77 57.56
C CYS A 343 -3.69 -36.25 57.38
N PHE A 344 -2.54 -36.67 57.90
CA PHE A 344 -2.36 -37.97 58.55
C PHE A 344 -1.25 -37.85 59.61
N PRO A 345 -1.59 -37.72 60.90
CA PRO A 345 -0.68 -38.05 61.98
C PRO A 345 -0.65 -39.58 62.16
N ARG A 346 0.45 -40.05 62.77
CA ARG A 346 0.61 -41.41 63.29
C ARG A 346 -0.57 -41.87 64.15
#